data_AF-A0A672MC89-F1
#
_entry.id   AF-A0A672MC89-F1
#
_cell.length_a   1.000
_cell.length_b   1.000
_cell.length_c   1.000
_cell.angle_alpha   90.00
_cell.angle_beta   90.00
_cell.angle_gamma   90.00
#
_symmetry.space_group_name_H-M   'P 1'
#
loop_
_entity.id
_entity.type
_entity.pdbx_description
1 polymer ?
#
loop_
_entity_poly.entity_id
_entity_poly.type
_entity_poly.pdbx_seq_one_letter_code
_entity_poly.pdbx_strand_id
1 'polypeptide(L)'
;MSPCCLVDLSGRAVLILLDYVSRVPLCSRLRSNLEKQKEWEEIYTILSEFTGFTFNYLSHLCRLEIRKHMTIKRLCNTVIMDPFPPPIKNYLLYKEYDLT
;
A
#
# COMPACT_ATOMS: atom_id res chain seq x y z
N MET A 1 -31.37 18.11 12.97
CA MET A 1 -29.92 18.22 13.18
C MET A 1 -29.25 17.99 11.83
N SER A 2 -28.61 19.03 11.28
CA SER A 2 -28.14 19.04 9.90
C SER A 2 -26.93 18.11 9.68
N PRO A 3 -26.85 17.36 8.55
CA PRO A 3 -25.71 16.48 8.22
C PRO A 3 -24.41 17.23 7.91
N CYS A 4 -24.46 18.55 7.75
CA CYS A 4 -23.34 19.40 7.33
C CYS A 4 -22.11 19.24 8.25
N CYS A 5 -22.34 19.05 9.55
CA CYS A 5 -21.27 18.96 10.55
C CYS A 5 -20.39 17.71 10.37
N LEU A 6 -20.92 16.63 9.79
CA LEU A 6 -20.15 15.40 9.53
C LEU A 6 -19.18 15.57 8.35
N VAL A 7 -19.51 16.48 7.42
CA VAL A 7 -18.68 16.77 6.27
C VAL A 7 -17.38 17.43 6.75
N ASP A 8 -17.47 18.42 7.65
CA ASP A 8 -16.32 19.13 8.25
C ASP A 8 -15.44 18.27 9.18
N LEU A 9 -15.93 17.09 9.57
CA LEU A 9 -15.20 16.11 10.38
C LEU A 9 -14.48 15.06 9.54
N SER A 10 -14.88 14.89 8.28
CA SER A 10 -14.38 13.82 7.42
C SER A 10 -12.88 13.97 7.13
N GLY A 11 -12.38 15.20 6.92
CA GLY A 11 -10.96 15.48 6.72
C GLY A 11 -10.12 15.04 7.94
N ARG A 12 -10.45 15.55 9.13
CA ARG A 12 -9.76 15.20 10.38
C ARG A 12 -9.85 13.72 10.72
N ALA A 13 -11.01 13.10 10.55
CA ALA A 13 -11.17 11.67 10.81
C ALA A 13 -10.27 10.83 9.89
N VAL A 14 -10.18 11.18 8.61
CA VAL A 14 -9.32 10.48 7.65
C VAL A 14 -7.83 10.71 7.95
N LEU A 15 -7.42 11.92 8.37
CA LEU A 15 -6.05 12.16 8.83
C LEU A 15 -5.66 11.24 9.99
N ILE A 16 -6.50 11.15 11.03
CA ILE A 16 -6.27 10.28 12.18
C ILE A 16 -6.22 8.81 11.75
N LEU A 17 -7.10 8.39 10.84
CA LEU A 17 -7.09 7.03 10.31
C LEU A 17 -5.83 6.73 9.48
N LEU A 18 -5.33 7.70 8.70
CA LEU A 18 -4.09 7.55 7.94
C LEU A 18 -2.86 7.50 8.85
N ASP A 19 -2.90 8.20 9.99
CA ASP A 19 -1.88 8.13 11.04
C ASP A 19 -1.91 6.77 11.77
N TYR A 20 -3.11 6.26 12.08
CA TYR A 20 -3.29 5.03 12.85
C TYR A 20 -3.11 3.74 12.05
N VAL A 21 -3.69 3.65 10.86
CA VAL A 21 -3.76 2.41 10.05
C VAL A 21 -2.56 2.29 9.09
N SER A 22 -1.64 3.26 9.14
CA SER A 22 -0.65 3.54 8.09
C SER A 22 -1.31 3.92 6.74
N ARG A 23 -0.53 4.51 5.84
CA ARG A 23 -1.03 5.23 4.65
C ARG A 23 -1.64 4.27 3.60
N VAL A 24 -2.97 4.15 3.59
CA VAL A 24 -3.77 3.28 2.69
C VAL A 24 -4.30 4.07 1.48
N PRO A 25 -4.37 3.49 0.26
CA PRO A 25 -5.03 4.15 -0.86
C PRO A 25 -6.51 4.39 -0.57
N LEU A 26 -6.96 5.63 -0.74
CA LEU A 26 -8.36 6.00 -0.58
C LEU A 26 -9.15 5.71 -1.87
N CYS A 27 -10.39 5.22 -1.73
CA CYS A 27 -11.26 4.99 -2.88
C CYS A 27 -11.70 6.31 -3.52
N SER A 28 -12.05 6.27 -4.81
CA SER A 28 -12.37 7.47 -5.62
C SER A 28 -13.53 8.30 -5.04
N ARG A 29 -14.58 7.64 -4.53
CA ARG A 29 -15.70 8.32 -3.86
C ARG A 29 -15.28 9.07 -2.60
N LEU A 30 -14.35 8.51 -1.82
CA LEU A 30 -13.85 9.14 -0.61
C LEU A 30 -12.95 10.33 -0.96
N ARG A 31 -12.08 10.18 -1.97
CA ARG A 31 -11.26 11.27 -2.50
C ARG A 31 -12.10 12.48 -2.93
N SER A 32 -13.15 12.29 -3.74
CA SER A 32 -13.99 13.42 -4.20
C SER A 32 -14.74 14.16 -3.09
N ASN A 33 -14.94 13.51 -1.93
CA ASN A 33 -15.51 14.18 -0.76
C ASN A 33 -14.44 14.91 0.06
N LEU A 34 -13.23 14.35 0.13
CA LEU A 34 -12.10 14.94 0.84
C LEU A 34 -11.50 16.13 0.10
N GLU A 35 -11.57 16.18 -1.23
CA GLU A 35 -11.15 17.34 -2.06
C GLU A 35 -11.84 18.65 -1.67
N LYS A 36 -13.00 18.57 -1.01
CA LYS A 36 -13.77 19.73 -0.55
C LYS A 36 -13.41 20.16 0.87
N GLN A 37 -12.56 19.40 1.56
CA GLN A 37 -12.16 19.64 2.94
C GLN A 37 -10.91 20.51 3.01
N LYS A 38 -10.76 21.26 4.11
CA LYS A 38 -9.59 22.11 4.36
C LYS A 38 -8.31 21.27 4.52
N GLU A 39 -8.45 20.06 5.05
CA GLU A 39 -7.39 19.10 5.30
C GLU A 39 -6.93 18.36 4.03
N TRP A 40 -7.53 18.63 2.86
CA TRP A 40 -7.23 17.91 1.62
C TRP A 40 -5.76 17.98 1.22
N GLU A 41 -5.12 19.16 1.27
CA GLU A 41 -3.72 19.33 0.87
C GLU A 41 -2.77 18.47 1.72
N GLU A 42 -3.05 18.37 3.03
CA GLU A 42 -2.29 17.53 3.94
C GLU A 42 -2.51 16.04 3.66
N ILE A 43 -3.77 15.63 3.50
CA ILE A 43 -4.15 14.26 3.10
C ILE A 43 -3.52 13.88 1.76
N TYR A 44 -3.56 14.78 0.78
CA TYR A 44 -3.02 14.56 -0.56
C TYR A 44 -1.49 14.44 -0.52
N THR A 45 -0.80 15.25 0.29
CA THR A 45 0.64 15.13 0.53
C THR A 45 0.98 13.76 1.12
N ILE A 46 0.27 13.35 2.16
CA ILE A 46 0.45 12.04 2.81
C ILE A 46 0.26 10.89 1.81
N LEU A 47 -0.76 10.97 0.96
CA LEU A 47 -1.07 9.96 -0.04
C LEU A 47 -0.09 9.97 -1.23
N SER A 48 0.27 11.15 -1.74
CA SER A 48 1.10 11.31 -2.95
C SER A 48 2.55 10.87 -2.74
N GLU A 49 3.12 11.14 -1.56
CA GLU A 49 4.44 10.62 -1.18
C GLU A 49 4.50 9.08 -1.19
N PHE A 50 3.38 8.39 -0.94
CA PHE A 50 3.35 6.94 -0.70
C PHE A 50 2.84 6.11 -1.87
N THR A 51 2.08 6.71 -2.79
CA THR A 51 1.48 5.98 -3.92
C THR A 51 2.49 5.44 -4.94
N GLY A 52 3.68 6.02 -5.05
CA GLY A 52 4.73 5.56 -5.96
C GLY A 52 5.85 4.77 -5.29
N PHE A 53 6.28 5.20 -4.10
CA PHE A 53 7.52 4.68 -3.48
C PHE A 53 7.24 3.64 -2.39
N THR A 54 6.19 3.80 -1.57
CA THR A 54 6.01 2.97 -0.37
C THR A 54 5.31 1.64 -0.64
N PHE A 55 4.36 1.60 -1.57
CA PHE A 55 3.79 0.30 -2.00
C PHE A 55 4.89 -0.59 -2.60
N ASN A 56 5.81 0.01 -3.34
CA ASN A 56 6.98 -0.67 -3.89
C ASN A 56 8.03 -0.98 -2.81
N TYR A 57 8.25 -0.10 -1.84
CA TYR A 57 9.23 -0.29 -0.76
C TYR A 57 8.80 -1.35 0.25
N LEU A 58 7.57 -1.33 0.75
CA LEU A 58 7.09 -2.35 1.68
C LEU A 58 6.98 -3.72 1.00
N SER A 59 6.47 -3.74 -0.23
CA SER A 59 6.46 -4.96 -1.07
C SER A 59 7.89 -5.46 -1.30
N HIS A 60 8.83 -4.57 -1.61
CA HIS A 60 10.24 -4.95 -1.68
C HIS A 60 10.78 -5.51 -0.34
N LEU A 61 10.54 -4.84 0.78
CA LEU A 61 10.99 -5.28 2.11
C LEU A 61 10.37 -6.62 2.51
N CYS A 62 9.06 -6.79 2.31
CA CYS A 62 8.37 -8.06 2.56
C CYS A 62 8.95 -9.17 1.68
N ARG A 63 9.21 -8.90 0.40
CA ARG A 63 9.88 -9.87 -0.49
C ARG A 63 11.27 -10.24 0.02
N LEU A 64 12.07 -9.27 0.45
CA LEU A 64 13.41 -9.51 0.98
C LEU A 64 13.36 -10.38 2.24
N GLU A 65 12.50 -10.05 3.21
CA GLU A 65 12.37 -10.81 4.45
C GLU A 65 11.86 -12.24 4.17
N ILE A 66 10.88 -12.40 3.27
CA ILE A 66 10.40 -13.73 2.87
C ILE A 66 11.53 -14.54 2.20
N ARG A 67 12.35 -13.94 1.32
CA ARG A 67 13.50 -14.60 0.69
C ARG A 67 14.62 -14.95 1.67
N LYS A 68 14.80 -14.16 2.74
CA LYS A 68 15.75 -14.48 3.81
C LYS A 68 15.37 -15.80 4.51
N HIS A 69 14.07 -16.03 4.73
CA HIS A 69 13.56 -17.27 5.33
C HIS A 69 13.37 -18.41 4.31
N MET A 70 13.03 -18.07 3.07
CA MET A 70 12.99 -18.99 1.93
C MET A 70 14.31 -18.95 1.17
N THR A 71 15.28 -19.76 1.61
CA THR A 71 16.55 -19.92 0.88
C THR A 71 16.34 -20.13 -0.62
N ILE A 72 17.25 -19.64 -1.47
CA ILE A 72 17.15 -19.74 -2.94
C ILE A 72 16.84 -21.18 -3.40
N LYS A 73 17.40 -22.19 -2.71
CA LYS A 73 17.10 -23.61 -2.96
C LYS A 73 15.62 -23.97 -2.79
N ARG A 74 14.91 -23.36 -1.82
CA ARG A 74 13.47 -23.57 -1.60
C ARG A 74 12.62 -22.81 -2.61
N LEU A 75 13.04 -21.61 -3.02
CA LEU A 75 12.39 -20.84 -4.09
C LEU A 75 12.51 -21.52 -5.46
N CYS A 76 13.61 -22.23 -5.70
CA CYS A 76 13.78 -23.04 -6.91
C CYS A 76 13.12 -24.43 -6.83
N ASN A 77 12.60 -24.83 -5.67
CA ASN A 77 11.97 -26.12 -5.49
C ASN A 77 10.48 -26.04 -5.88
N THR A 78 10.13 -26.71 -6.98
CA THR A 78 8.78 -26.72 -7.53
C THR A 78 7.75 -27.28 -6.55
N VAL A 79 8.10 -28.26 -5.71
CA VAL A 79 7.18 -28.84 -4.71
C VAL A 79 6.83 -27.84 -3.61
N ILE A 80 7.76 -26.97 -3.23
CA ILE A 80 7.55 -25.94 -2.20
C ILE A 80 6.82 -24.73 -2.81
N MET A 81 7.09 -24.43 -4.08
CA MET A 81 6.48 -23.31 -4.77
C MET A 81 5.07 -23.63 -5.30
N ASP A 82 4.76 -24.88 -5.61
CA ASP A 82 3.49 -25.30 -6.23
C ASP A 82 2.24 -24.74 -5.53
N PRO A 83 2.14 -24.74 -4.18
CA PRO A 83 0.96 -24.25 -3.47
C PRO A 83 0.71 -22.74 -3.61
N PHE A 84 1.72 -21.97 -4.06
CA PHE A 84 1.57 -20.53 -4.20
C PHE A 84 0.80 -20.15 -5.48
N PRO A 85 -0.11 -19.16 -5.41
CA PRO A 85 -0.74 -18.58 -6.58
C PRO A 85 0.30 -17.99 -7.55
N PRO A 86 0.05 -17.99 -8.87
CA PRO A 86 0.95 -17.41 -9.87
C PRO A 86 1.41 -15.96 -9.56
N PRO A 87 0.55 -15.05 -9.05
CA PRO A 87 0.99 -13.69 -8.67
C PRO A 87 2.06 -13.68 -7.57
N ILE A 88 1.93 -14.55 -6.57
CA ILE A 88 2.89 -14.65 -5.46
C ILE A 88 4.19 -15.29 -5.93
N LYS A 89 4.12 -16.31 -6.80
CA LYS A 89 5.29 -16.91 -7.45
C LYS A 89 6.09 -15.85 -8.21
N ASN A 90 5.43 -15.06 -9.05
CA ASN A 90 6.07 -13.99 -9.82
C ASN A 90 6.66 -12.90 -8.91
N TYR A 91 5.94 -12.51 -7.87
CA TYR A 91 6.42 -11.56 -6.88
C TYR A 91 7.69 -12.06 -6.15
N LEU A 92 7.72 -13.31 -5.70
CA LEU A 92 8.86 -13.90 -4.99
C LEU A 92 10.05 -14.25 -5.89
N LEU A 93 9.81 -14.52 -7.18
CA LEU A 93 10.85 -14.83 -8.18
C LEU A 93 11.36 -13.60 -8.93
N TYR A 94 10.73 -12.43 -8.75
CA TYR A 94 11.11 -11.18 -9.39
C TYR A 94 12.59 -10.86 -9.19
N LYS A 95 13.38 -10.87 -10.27
CA LYS A 95 14.78 -10.46 -10.24
C LYS A 95 14.81 -8.95 -10.51
N GLU A 96 15.34 -8.20 -9.56
CA GLU A 96 15.45 -6.73 -9.67
C GLU A 96 16.52 -6.28 -10.67
N TYR A 97 17.21 -7.22 -11.31
CA TYR A 97 18.33 -7.01 -12.24
C TYR A 97 17.94 -7.12 -13.73
N ASP A 98 16.65 -7.17 -14.08
CA ASP A 98 16.20 -6.99 -15.48
C ASP A 98 15.94 -5.51 -15.85
N LEU A 99 16.57 -4.60 -15.11
CA LEU A 99 16.76 -3.20 -15.50
C LEU A 99 18.24 -3.01 -15.87
N THR A 100 18.62 -3.52 -17.05
CA THR A 100 19.79 -3.03 -17.79
C THR A 100 19.47 -1.69 -18.44
#